data_AF-A0A7J0DNG1-F1
#
_entry.id   AF-A0A7J0DNG1-F1
#
_cell.length_a   1.000
_cell.length_b   1.000
_cell.length_c   1.000
_cell.angle_alpha   90.00
_cell.angle_beta   90.00
_cell.angle_gamma   90.00
#
_symmetry.space_group_name_H-M   'P 1'
#
loop_
_entity.id
_entity.type
_entity.pdbx_description
1 polymer ?
#
loop_
_entity_poly.entity_id
_entity_poly.type
_entity_poly.pdbx_seq_one_letter_code
_entity_poly.pdbx_strand_id
1 'polypeptide(L)'
;MQDLRPIPPPVKSKEEILLFFKLYDPLKEELRYVGRLFVKANGKPGEILTKLNEMSGFGPEEEIELFEEIKFEPKVMCEHIDKKLTFRGNQLEDGDIICFQKLPQVGSSEQRHYPDVPSFLEYVHNRQVFCEL
;
A
#
# COMPACT_ATOMS: atom_id res chain seq x y z
N MET A 1 13.86 -33.75 -10.14
CA MET A 1 12.56 -33.07 -10.34
C MET A 1 12.10 -32.63 -8.96
N GLN A 2 12.37 -31.38 -8.56
CA GLN A 2 11.87 -30.88 -7.28
C GLN A 2 10.35 -30.74 -7.40
N ASP A 3 9.64 -31.28 -6.42
CA ASP A 3 8.18 -31.22 -6.30
C ASP A 3 7.68 -29.78 -6.37
N LEU A 4 7.21 -29.35 -7.55
CA LEU A 4 6.44 -28.12 -7.75
C LEU A 4 4.99 -28.33 -7.26
N ARG A 5 4.82 -28.90 -6.07
CA ARG A 5 3.49 -29.05 -5.49
C ARG A 5 2.99 -27.64 -5.13
N PRO A 6 1.84 -27.20 -5.66
CA PRO A 6 1.27 -25.93 -5.29
C PRO A 6 1.09 -25.89 -3.77
N ILE A 7 1.67 -24.88 -3.12
CA ILE A 7 1.41 -24.64 -1.70
C ILE A 7 -0.09 -24.33 -1.60
N PRO A 8 -0.85 -25.03 -0.74
CA PRO A 8 -2.25 -24.73 -0.55
C PRO A 8 -2.42 -23.24 -0.21
N PRO A 9 -3.41 -22.55 -0.78
CA PRO A 9 -3.70 -21.18 -0.38
C PRO A 9 -3.88 -21.14 1.15
N PRO A 10 -3.34 -20.12 1.84
CA PRO A 10 -3.60 -19.97 3.26
C PRO A 10 -5.11 -19.96 3.50
N VAL A 11 -5.56 -20.68 4.52
CA VAL A 11 -6.98 -20.82 4.83
C VAL A 11 -7.49 -19.46 5.34
N LYS A 12 -8.29 -18.78 4.52
CA LYS A 12 -8.97 -17.53 4.86
C LYS A 12 -10.37 -17.83 5.37
N SER A 13 -10.79 -17.22 6.48
CA SER A 13 -12.20 -17.24 6.89
C SER A 13 -13.06 -16.37 5.97
N LYS A 14 -14.38 -16.59 5.95
CA LYS A 14 -15.31 -15.75 5.14
C LYS A 14 -15.33 -14.27 5.57
N GLU A 15 -14.83 -13.98 6.78
CA GLU A 15 -14.80 -12.64 7.35
C GLU A 15 -13.48 -11.91 7.10
N GLU A 16 -12.47 -12.61 6.60
CA GLU A 16 -11.17 -12.02 6.29
C GLU A 16 -11.10 -11.58 4.82
N ILE A 17 -10.20 -10.66 4.52
CA ILE A 17 -9.76 -10.26 3.18
C ILE A 17 -8.23 -10.30 3.15
N LEU A 18 -7.68 -10.72 2.01
CA LEU A 18 -6.26 -10.68 1.74
C LEU A 18 -5.92 -9.31 1.15
N LEU A 19 -5.04 -8.57 1.82
CA LEU A 19 -4.53 -7.30 1.33
C LEU A 19 -3.04 -7.39 1.05
N PHE A 20 -2.59 -6.67 0.02
CA PHE A 20 -1.19 -6.56 -0.36
C PHE A 20 -0.68 -5.16 -0.04
N PHE A 21 0.59 -5.06 0.33
CA PHE A 21 1.15 -3.82 0.84
C PHE A 21 2.39 -3.40 0.06
N LYS A 22 2.43 -2.14 -0.37
CA LYS A 22 3.60 -1.51 -0.98
C LYS A 22 4.03 -0.30 -0.14
N LEU A 23 5.32 -0.20 0.15
CA LEU A 23 5.90 0.98 0.80
C LEU A 23 6.46 1.90 -0.28
N TYR A 24 6.10 3.18 -0.20
CA TYR A 24 6.74 4.24 -0.95
C TYR A 24 7.83 4.94 -0.13
N ASP A 25 9.01 5.11 -0.72
CA ASP A 25 10.13 5.88 -0.19
C ASP A 25 10.34 7.14 -1.07
N PRO A 26 9.84 8.33 -0.64
CA PRO A 26 9.97 9.56 -1.40
C PRO A 26 11.42 10.02 -1.63
N LEU A 27 12.39 9.55 -0.84
CA LEU A 27 13.79 9.92 -1.00
C LEU A 27 14.47 9.12 -2.11
N LYS A 28 13.99 7.90 -2.34
CA LYS A 28 14.49 6.99 -3.38
C LYS A 28 13.62 6.99 -4.63
N GLU A 29 12.44 7.60 -4.55
CA GLU A 29 11.41 7.55 -5.60
C GLU A 29 11.11 6.08 -5.97
N GLU A 30 10.95 5.24 -4.94
CA GLU A 30 10.79 3.79 -5.09
C GLU A 30 9.53 3.31 -4.36
N LEU A 31 8.71 2.54 -5.07
CA LEU A 31 7.57 1.81 -4.52
C LEU A 31 7.90 0.31 -4.47
N ARG A 32 8.01 -0.25 -3.26
CA ARG A 32 8.43 -1.65 -3.04
C ARG A 32 7.35 -2.48 -2.38
N TYR A 33 7.19 -3.72 -2.83
CA TYR A 33 6.32 -4.68 -2.16
C TYR A 33 6.91 -5.07 -0.79
N VAL A 34 6.08 -5.05 0.26
CA VAL A 34 6.53 -5.37 1.63
C VAL A 34 5.84 -6.58 2.24
N GLY A 35 4.77 -7.08 1.60
CA GLY A 35 4.09 -8.30 2.03
C GLY A 35 2.58 -8.23 1.89
N ARG A 36 1.92 -9.17 2.57
CA ARG A 36 0.47 -9.36 2.54
C ARG A 36 -0.05 -9.74 3.92
N LEU A 37 -1.30 -9.41 4.22
CA LEU A 37 -1.97 -9.77 5.47
C LEU A 37 -3.39 -10.26 5.19
N PHE A 38 -3.84 -11.21 6.00
CA PHE A 38 -5.27 -11.45 6.17
C PHE A 38 -5.76 -10.53 7.27
N VAL A 39 -6.76 -9.72 6.96
CA VAL A 39 -7.40 -8.81 7.91
C VAL A 39 -8.89 -9.10 7.95
N LYS A 40 -9.54 -8.85 9.08
CA LYS A 40 -11.01 -8.94 9.15
C LYS A 40 -11.60 -7.79 8.34
N ALA A 41 -12.53 -8.07 7.45
CA ALA A 41 -13.18 -7.05 6.60
C ALA A 41 -13.86 -5.94 7.42
N ASN A 42 -14.36 -6.28 8.63
CA ASN A 42 -14.97 -5.34 9.57
C ASN A 42 -13.96 -4.76 10.60
N GLY A 43 -12.68 -5.14 10.54
CA GLY A 43 -11.60 -4.50 11.29
C GLY A 43 -11.21 -3.17 10.67
N LYS A 44 -10.33 -2.41 11.34
CA LYS A 44 -9.92 -1.07 10.91
C LYS A 44 -8.47 -1.04 10.42
N PRO A 45 -8.12 -0.26 9.39
CA PRO A 45 -6.72 -0.09 8.99
C PRO A 45 -5.82 0.44 10.11
N GLY A 46 -6.37 1.23 11.05
CA GLY A 46 -5.66 1.68 12.24
C GLY A 46 -5.13 0.56 13.14
N GLU A 47 -5.74 -0.62 13.11
CA GLU A 47 -5.37 -1.77 13.96
C GLU A 47 -4.11 -2.50 13.46
N ILE A 48 -3.72 -2.29 12.19
CA ILE A 48 -2.58 -2.99 11.57
C ILE A 48 -1.34 -2.11 11.41
N LEU A 49 -1.38 -0.83 11.82
CA LEU A 49 -0.28 0.12 11.59
C LEU A 49 1.05 -0.35 12.20
N THR A 50 1.02 -0.85 13.44
CA THR A 50 2.22 -1.40 14.09
C THR A 50 2.79 -2.57 13.29
N LYS A 51 1.94 -3.40 12.68
CA LYS A 51 2.39 -4.52 11.85
C LYS A 51 3.03 -4.05 10.54
N LEU A 52 2.47 -3.01 9.91
CA LEU A 52 3.04 -2.40 8.71
C LEU A 52 4.39 -1.75 9.01
N ASN A 53 4.53 -1.09 10.17
CA ASN A 53 5.80 -0.55 10.64
C ASN A 53 6.86 -1.65 10.81
N GLU A 54 6.50 -2.76 11.48
CA GLU A 54 7.39 -3.93 11.64
C GLU A 54 7.84 -4.50 10.28
N MET A 55 6.91 -4.71 9.35
CA MET A 55 7.20 -5.20 7.99
C MET A 55 8.09 -4.26 7.18
N SER A 56 8.12 -2.98 7.54
CA SER A 56 8.88 -1.93 6.85
C SER A 56 10.22 -1.61 7.51
N GLY A 57 10.50 -2.18 8.69
CA GLY A 57 11.67 -1.83 9.50
C GLY A 57 11.55 -0.45 10.16
N PHE A 58 10.33 0.05 10.35
CA PHE A 58 10.07 1.33 11.03
C PHE A 58 9.93 1.15 12.54
N GLY A 59 9.98 2.26 13.28
CA GLY A 59 9.62 2.27 14.69
C GLY A 59 8.13 1.97 14.87
N PRO A 60 7.72 1.35 16.01
CA PRO A 60 6.33 0.95 16.23
C PRO A 60 5.34 2.12 16.20
N GLU A 61 5.78 3.30 16.65
CA GLU A 61 5.00 4.55 16.71
C GLU A 61 5.23 5.46 15.49
N GLU A 62 5.86 4.96 14.42
CA GLU A 62 6.01 5.75 13.19
C GLU A 62 4.64 6.06 12.60
N GLU A 63 4.36 7.34 12.36
CA GLU A 63 3.14 7.77 11.70
C GLU A 63 3.26 7.52 10.19
N ILE A 64 2.32 6.72 9.65
CA ILE A 64 2.26 6.39 8.23
C ILE A 64 0.91 6.78 7.63
N GLU A 65 0.89 7.16 6.36
CA GLU A 65 -0.33 7.41 5.57
C GLU A 65 -0.63 6.19 4.70
N LEU A 66 -1.92 5.89 4.49
CA LEU A 66 -2.38 4.74 3.73
C LEU A 66 -3.20 5.20 2.53
N PHE A 67 -2.98 4.55 1.40
CA PHE A 67 -3.64 4.82 0.13
C PHE A 67 -4.03 3.51 -0.54
N GLU A 68 -5.19 3.46 -1.17
CA GLU A 68 -5.61 2.35 -2.02
C GLU A 68 -5.16 2.59 -3.45
N GLU A 69 -4.45 1.64 -4.05
CA GLU A 69 -4.15 1.62 -5.48
C GLU A 69 -5.32 0.97 -6.22
N ILE A 70 -6.31 1.77 -6.62
CA ILE A 70 -7.54 1.28 -7.26
C ILE A 70 -7.29 0.88 -8.71
N LYS A 71 -6.62 1.76 -9.47
CA LYS A 71 -6.44 1.60 -10.91
C LYS A 71 -5.21 2.32 -11.38
N PHE A 72 -4.48 1.71 -12.32
CA PHE A 72 -3.30 2.34 -12.93
C PHE A 72 -3.59 2.84 -14.35
N GLU A 73 -4.27 2.04 -15.18
CA GLU A 73 -4.60 2.38 -16.58
C GLU A 73 -6.10 2.48 -16.80
N PRO A 74 -6.62 3.46 -17.58
CA PRO A 74 -5.89 4.46 -18.36
C PRO A 74 -5.52 5.71 -17.54
N LYS A 75 -5.89 5.74 -16.27
CA LYS A 75 -5.64 6.84 -15.34
C LYS A 75 -5.36 6.25 -13.97
N VAL A 76 -4.35 6.81 -13.31
CA VAL A 76 -4.06 6.52 -11.90
C VAL A 76 -5.24 6.97 -11.03
N MET A 77 -5.77 6.01 -10.29
CA MET A 77 -6.71 6.24 -9.20
C MET A 77 -6.09 5.71 -7.92
N CYS A 78 -5.76 6.65 -7.03
CA CYS A 78 -5.14 6.37 -5.75
C CYS A 78 -5.88 7.20 -4.70
N GLU A 79 -6.54 6.54 -3.76
CA GLU A 79 -7.42 7.21 -2.78
C GLU A 79 -6.89 7.05 -1.35
N HIS A 80 -7.06 8.08 -0.53
CA HIS A 80 -6.68 8.00 0.89
C HIS A 80 -7.59 7.04 1.64
N ILE A 81 -6.99 6.18 2.46
CA ILE A 81 -7.72 5.26 3.33
C ILE A 81 -7.95 5.93 4.69
N ASP A 82 -9.21 6.01 5.12
CA ASP A 82 -9.57 6.44 6.47
C ASP A 82 -9.33 5.30 7.46
N LYS A 83 -8.31 5.48 8.31
CA LYS A 83 -7.89 4.54 9.36
C LYS A 83 -8.97 4.29 10.42
N LYS A 84 -9.99 5.17 10.53
CA LYS A 84 -11.07 5.08 11.51
C LYS A 84 -12.26 4.25 11.00
N LEU A 85 -12.43 4.17 9.68
CA LEU A 85 -13.41 3.31 9.03
C LEU A 85 -12.93 1.86 9.02
N THR A 86 -13.84 0.93 8.75
CA THR A 86 -13.47 -0.47 8.55
C THR A 86 -12.82 -0.65 7.18
N PHE A 87 -12.14 -1.77 6.94
CA PHE A 87 -11.61 -2.06 5.60
C PHE A 87 -12.74 -2.04 4.56
N ARG A 88 -13.85 -2.73 4.83
CA ARG A 88 -15.04 -2.69 3.97
C ARG A 88 -15.69 -1.30 3.89
N GLY A 89 -15.58 -0.49 4.94
CA GLY A 89 -16.05 0.90 4.94
C GLY A 89 -15.23 1.80 4.02
N ASN A 90 -13.96 1.47 3.78
CA ASN A 90 -13.11 2.05 2.74
C ASN A 90 -13.29 1.36 1.37
N GLN A 91 -14.29 0.48 1.21
CA GLN A 91 -14.52 -0.32 -0.01
C GLN A 91 -13.41 -1.33 -0.35
N LEU A 92 -12.52 -1.66 0.60
CA LEU A 92 -11.48 -2.65 0.38
C LEU A 92 -12.04 -4.08 0.35
N GLU A 93 -11.61 -4.83 -0.65
CA GLU A 93 -11.98 -6.21 -0.97
C GLU A 93 -10.75 -7.15 -0.96
N ASP A 94 -11.00 -8.41 -1.31
CA ASP A 94 -9.93 -9.41 -1.40
C ASP A 94 -9.05 -9.15 -2.62
N GLY A 95 -7.76 -8.95 -2.39
CA GLY A 95 -6.77 -8.72 -3.44
C GLY A 95 -6.31 -7.28 -3.59
N ASP A 96 -6.94 -6.34 -2.89
CA ASP A 96 -6.60 -4.93 -3.01
C ASP A 96 -5.19 -4.62 -2.49
N ILE A 97 -4.63 -3.55 -3.06
CA ILE A 97 -3.28 -3.09 -2.79
C ILE A 97 -3.35 -1.79 -1.98
N ILE A 98 -2.76 -1.82 -0.80
CA ILE A 98 -2.53 -0.64 0.03
C ILE A 98 -1.10 -0.17 -0.16
N CYS A 99 -0.95 1.03 -0.71
CA CYS A 99 0.30 1.77 -0.72
C CYS A 99 0.39 2.62 0.56
N PHE A 100 1.57 2.74 1.14
CA PHE A 100 1.78 3.59 2.31
C PHE A 100 3.15 4.24 2.34
N GLN A 101 3.26 5.32 3.10
CA GLN A 101 4.49 6.09 3.28
C GLN A 101 4.53 6.66 4.69
N LYS A 102 5.71 7.11 5.14
CA LYS A 102 5.82 7.91 6.37
C LYS A 102 5.11 9.26 6.19
N LEU A 103 4.50 9.75 7.26
CA LEU A 103 3.93 11.09 7.30
C LEU A 103 5.06 12.12 7.06
N PRO A 104 4.85 13.14 6.23
CA PRO A 104 5.85 14.19 6.02
C PRO A 104 6.19 14.90 7.34
N GLN A 105 7.46 14.91 7.71
CA GLN A 105 7.95 15.61 8.88
C GLN A 105 8.03 17.12 8.59
N VAL A 106 7.35 17.93 9.40
CA VAL A 106 7.36 19.40 9.27
C VAL A 106 8.79 19.91 9.49
N GLY A 107 9.40 20.50 8.46
CA GLY A 107 10.74 21.10 8.53
C GLY A 107 11.86 20.32 7.83
N SER A 108 11.57 19.18 7.19
CA SER A 108 12.56 18.54 6.30
C SER A 108 12.81 19.43 5.09
N SER A 109 14.04 19.94 4.96
CA SER A 109 14.46 20.84 3.87
C SER A 109 14.66 20.13 2.53
N GLU A 110 14.42 18.82 2.48
CA GLU A 110 14.64 18.00 1.30
C GLU A 110 13.47 18.16 0.32
N GLN A 111 13.76 18.81 -0.79
CA GLN A 111 12.80 19.01 -1.87
C GLN A 111 12.60 17.67 -2.60
N ARG A 112 11.46 17.03 -2.32
CA ARG A 112 11.06 15.76 -2.96
C ARG A 112 10.28 16.07 -4.23
N HIS A 113 10.64 15.43 -5.34
CA HIS A 113 9.95 15.64 -6.61
C HIS A 113 8.54 15.05 -6.58
N TYR A 114 8.41 13.87 -5.97
CA TYR A 114 7.15 13.17 -5.77
C TYR A 114 6.97 12.92 -4.26
N PRO A 115 6.38 13.87 -3.52
CA PRO A 115 6.35 13.81 -2.06
C PRO A 115 5.43 12.71 -1.51
N ASP A 116 4.52 12.20 -2.34
CA ASP A 116 3.52 11.22 -1.94
C ASP A 116 3.23 10.13 -2.99
N VAL A 117 2.55 9.07 -2.55
CA VAL A 117 2.16 7.91 -3.38
C VAL A 117 1.36 8.36 -4.61
N PRO A 118 0.28 9.17 -4.51
CA PRO A 118 -0.48 9.59 -5.69
C PRO A 118 0.40 10.29 -6.73
N SER A 119 1.24 11.25 -6.30
CA SER A 119 2.14 12.00 -7.19
C SER A 119 3.15 11.08 -7.89
N PHE A 120 3.69 10.09 -7.17
CA PHE A 120 4.64 9.13 -7.74
C PHE A 120 3.99 8.21 -8.76
N LEU A 121 2.81 7.66 -8.46
CA LEU A 121 2.09 6.79 -9.39
C LEU A 121 1.71 7.53 -10.67
N GLU A 122 1.27 8.78 -10.57
CA GLU A 122 0.96 9.63 -11.73
C GLU A 122 2.21 9.88 -12.60
N TYR A 123 3.38 10.09 -11.99
CA TYR A 123 4.64 10.18 -12.73
C TYR A 123 4.98 8.88 -13.48
N VAL A 124 4.90 7.73 -12.82
CA VAL A 124 5.21 6.43 -13.43
C VAL A 124 4.28 6.15 -14.60
N HIS A 125 2.99 6.45 -14.45
CA HIS A 125 1.99 6.30 -15.52
C HIS A 125 2.34 7.14 -16.74
N ASN A 126 2.59 8.43 -16.55
CA ASN A 126 2.98 9.33 -17.64
C ASN A 126 4.23 8.83 -18.36
N ARG A 127 5.24 8.36 -17.62
CA ARG A 127 6.48 7.85 -18.23
C ARG A 127 6.26 6.59 -19.06
N GLN A 128 5.38 5.67 -18.63
CA GLN A 128 5.04 4.48 -19.42
C GLN A 128 4.33 4.87 -20.71
N VAL A 129 3.36 5.78 -20.65
CA VAL A 129 2.66 6.28 -21.85
C VAL A 129 3.62 6.93 -22.85
N PHE A 130 4.62 7.70 -22.38
CA PHE A 130 5.61 8.33 -23.27
C PHE A 130 6.66 7.36 -23.85
N CYS A 131 6.91 6.21 -23.22
CA CYS A 131 7.85 5.22 -23.75
C CYS A 131 7.20 4.23 -24.73
N GLU A 132 5.87 4.19 -24.81
CA GLU A 132 5.13 3.34 -25.74
C GLU A 132 4.67 4.06 -27.02
N LEU A 133 4.99 5.36 -27.17
CA LEU A 133 4.80 6.18 -28.38
C LEU A 133 6.11 6.34 -29.16
#